data_AF-A0A395GWF1-F1
#
_entry.id   AF-A0A395GWF1-F1
#
_cell.length_a   1.000
_cell.length_b   1.000
_cell.length_c   1.000
_cell.angle_alpha   90.00
_cell.angle_beta   90.00
_cell.angle_gamma   90.00
#
_symmetry.space_group_name_H-M   'P 1'
#
loop_
_entity.id
_entity.type
_entity.pdbx_description
1 polymer ?
#
loop_
_entity_poly.entity_id
_entity_poly.type
_entity_poly.pdbx_seq_one_letter_code
_entity_poly.pdbx_strand_id
1 'polypeptide(L)'
;MSLRIGQVICGKKASYQVMEPLKSATVFKARILPGSDINKEWAVIKTAIGDLERVALRREYSNYQINAFASNQYIRTMYEAIGPIDSTDTSPHLVFEYMDTVLRKVPSNKFRDTELPRNISKSVLSALEVMRSQEMVHTDVNINNVFISNLGGDSPVVKLGDLGMVLRDGFNEQRLQSLPSRAPEVWQGHGCFHSSDVWSVGVMLAQWAAWKNVFGASDKIIEGYPEAYCIAKLMALIGPLGAPTDQYAPDFELAEQLLSMDFGPEFGKVIKVGRLRDELQSVANPPVPTELVDFIIYLLTADPDRRPNACDALRHPYIQSSQSDTDNGTMQGTS
;
A
#
# COMPACT_ATOMS: atom_id res chain seq x y z
N MET A 1 9.88 13.19 24.12
CA MET A 1 8.88 12.60 25.05
C MET A 1 7.60 12.29 24.28
N SER A 2 6.91 11.20 24.60
CA SER A 2 5.61 10.86 24.00
C SER A 2 4.56 11.92 24.35
N LEU A 3 3.61 12.15 23.44
CA LEU A 3 2.46 13.01 23.69
C LEU A 3 1.52 12.39 24.72
N ARG A 4 0.87 13.23 25.52
CA ARG A 4 -0.12 12.82 26.54
C ARG A 4 -1.54 13.12 26.07
N ILE A 5 -2.49 12.25 26.40
CA ILE A 5 -3.92 12.52 26.19
C ILE A 5 -4.32 13.79 26.95
N GLY A 6 -5.09 14.65 26.30
CA GLY A 6 -5.50 15.96 26.81
C GLY A 6 -4.48 17.08 26.60
N GLN A 7 -3.23 16.75 26.21
CA GLN A 7 -2.21 17.75 25.89
C GLN A 7 -2.65 18.59 24.69
N VAL A 8 -2.43 19.90 24.77
CA VAL A 8 -2.62 20.82 23.65
C VAL A 8 -1.28 21.12 23.00
N ILE A 9 -1.22 20.99 21.68
CA ILE A 9 -0.07 21.35 20.85
C ILE A 9 -0.48 22.53 19.97
N CYS A 10 0.31 23.59 19.98
CA CYS A 10 0.03 24.81 19.21
C CYS A 10 0.88 24.80 17.93
N GLY A 11 0.22 24.79 16.79
CA GLY A 11 0.84 25.01 15.48
C GLY A 11 0.67 26.46 15.03
N LYS A 12 1.12 26.74 13.81
CA LYS A 12 0.90 28.03 13.13
C LYS A 12 -0.53 28.15 12.60
N LYS A 13 -1.14 27.04 12.14
CA LYS A 13 -2.48 27.06 11.52
C LYS A 13 -3.60 26.74 12.51
N ALA A 14 -3.33 25.91 13.51
CA ALA A 14 -4.30 25.57 14.54
C ALA A 14 -3.67 25.12 15.86
N SER A 15 -4.50 25.03 16.89
CA SER A 15 -4.19 24.34 18.14
C SER A 15 -4.91 22.98 18.18
N TYR A 16 -4.21 21.96 18.66
CA TYR A 16 -4.64 20.58 18.59
C TYR A 16 -4.66 19.96 19.99
N GLN A 17 -5.81 19.45 20.43
CA GLN A 17 -5.90 18.67 21.66
C GLN A 17 -5.77 17.19 21.35
N VAL A 18 -4.75 16.54 21.92
CA VAL A 18 -4.49 15.10 21.77
C VAL A 18 -5.60 14.32 22.46
N MET A 19 -6.23 13.38 21.73
CA MET A 19 -7.40 12.65 22.24
C MET A 19 -7.08 11.19 22.54
N GLU A 20 -6.60 10.46 21.55
CA GLU A 20 -6.35 9.02 21.67
C GLU A 20 -5.24 8.56 20.72
N PRO A 21 -4.46 7.52 21.07
CA PRO A 21 -3.54 6.89 20.14
C PRO A 21 -4.30 6.13 19.05
N LEU A 22 -3.88 6.27 17.80
CA LEU A 22 -4.43 5.55 16.64
C LEU A 22 -3.58 4.34 16.24
N LYS A 23 -2.26 4.48 16.36
CA LYS A 23 -1.25 3.48 16.06
C LYS A 23 -0.05 3.78 16.94
N SER A 24 0.41 2.78 17.70
CA SER A 24 1.56 2.88 18.62
C SER A 24 1.48 4.10 19.57
N ALA A 25 2.61 4.44 20.20
CA ALA A 25 2.75 5.65 21.03
C ALA A 25 3.17 6.89 20.20
N THR A 26 3.08 6.83 18.88
CA THR A 26 3.62 7.85 17.96
C THR A 26 2.61 8.44 16.99
N VAL A 27 1.38 7.92 16.92
CA VAL A 27 0.31 8.45 16.07
C VAL A 27 -0.95 8.65 16.89
N PHE A 28 -1.47 9.88 16.92
CA PHE A 28 -2.60 10.27 17.75
C PHE A 28 -3.71 10.93 16.94
N LYS A 29 -4.96 10.65 17.27
CA LYS A 29 -6.10 11.48 16.86
C LYS A 29 -6.11 12.73 17.73
N ALA A 30 -6.33 13.88 17.11
CA ALA A 30 -6.42 15.15 17.81
C ALA A 30 -7.64 15.95 17.35
N ARG A 31 -8.25 16.68 18.30
CA ARG A 31 -9.32 17.63 18.02
C ARG A 31 -8.68 18.97 17.64
N ILE A 32 -9.13 19.55 16.53
CA ILE A 32 -8.76 20.90 16.12
C ILE A 32 -9.60 21.88 16.96
N LEU A 33 -8.95 22.83 17.62
CA LEU A 33 -9.63 23.81 18.48
C LEU A 33 -10.18 24.99 17.65
N PRO A 34 -11.25 25.68 18.14
CA PRO A 34 -11.84 26.84 17.45
C PRO A 34 -10.84 27.99 17.22
N GLY A 35 -11.14 28.83 16.22
CA GLY A 35 -10.29 29.98 15.86
C GLY A 35 -9.06 29.60 15.03
N SER A 36 -9.13 28.47 14.31
CA SER A 36 -8.07 27.96 13.44
C SER A 36 -8.33 28.21 11.96
N ASP A 37 -7.27 28.19 11.16
CA ASP A 37 -7.33 28.30 9.70
C ASP A 37 -7.82 26.99 9.04
N ILE A 38 -7.88 25.90 9.80
CA ILE A 38 -8.27 24.57 9.32
C ILE A 38 -9.73 24.32 9.68
N ASN A 39 -10.60 24.37 8.67
CA ASN A 39 -12.03 24.11 8.84
C ASN A 39 -12.36 22.60 8.87
N LYS A 40 -11.84 21.90 9.88
CA LYS A 40 -12.09 20.46 10.14
C LYS A 40 -12.16 20.23 11.65
N GLU A 41 -12.90 19.22 12.08
CA GLU A 41 -12.99 18.85 13.51
C GLU A 41 -11.77 18.05 13.99
N TRP A 42 -11.26 17.16 13.13
CA TRP A 42 -10.26 16.16 13.49
C TRP A 42 -8.98 16.28 12.67
N ALA A 43 -7.86 16.01 13.32
CA ALA A 43 -6.53 15.85 12.73
C ALA A 43 -5.85 14.58 13.26
N VAL A 44 -4.73 14.23 12.64
CA VAL A 44 -3.82 13.20 13.13
C VAL A 44 -2.45 13.81 13.37
N ILE A 45 -1.89 13.57 14.55
CA ILE A 45 -0.54 14.01 14.92
C ILE A 45 0.38 12.80 14.91
N LYS A 46 1.39 12.82 14.03
CA LYS A 46 2.48 11.86 13.98
C LYS A 46 3.71 12.49 14.63
N THR A 47 4.33 11.77 15.56
CA THR A 47 5.54 12.18 16.28
C THR A 47 6.56 11.03 16.25
N ALA A 48 7.78 11.29 16.72
CA ALA A 48 8.80 10.26 16.85
C ALA A 48 9.34 10.20 18.28
N ILE A 49 9.60 8.98 18.76
CA ILE A 49 10.28 8.70 20.02
C ILE A 49 11.73 8.29 19.74
N GLY A 50 11.94 7.31 18.86
CA GLY A 50 13.25 6.77 18.51
C GLY A 50 13.91 7.41 17.28
N ASP A 51 15.20 7.17 17.10
CA ASP A 51 15.99 7.79 16.02
C ASP A 51 15.53 7.37 14.62
N LEU A 52 15.20 6.10 14.43
CA LEU A 52 14.66 5.60 13.16
C LEU A 52 13.33 6.27 12.79
N GLU A 53 12.44 6.44 13.77
CA GLU A 53 11.17 7.15 13.58
C GLU A 53 11.41 8.63 13.24
N ARG A 54 12.41 9.27 13.85
CA ARG A 54 12.79 10.66 13.54
C ARG A 54 13.31 10.80 12.12
N VAL A 55 14.13 9.87 11.65
CA VAL A 55 14.62 9.84 10.27
C VAL A 55 13.44 9.71 9.29
N ALA A 56 12.53 8.76 9.54
CA ALA A 56 11.33 8.58 8.72
C ALA A 56 10.44 9.83 8.73
N LEU A 57 10.23 10.46 9.89
CA LEU A 57 9.41 11.67 10.00
C LEU A 57 10.03 12.88 9.28
N ARG A 58 11.35 13.07 9.35
CA ARG A 58 12.05 14.11 8.59
C ARG A 58 11.97 13.87 7.09
N ARG A 59 12.13 12.62 6.65
CA ARG A 59 11.98 12.25 5.24
C ARG A 59 10.55 12.53 4.76
N GLU A 60 9.55 12.12 5.54
CA GLU A 60 8.15 12.40 5.25
C GLU A 60 7.90 13.90 5.10
N TYR A 61 8.35 14.72 6.06
CA TYR A 61 8.25 16.18 5.97
C TYR A 61 8.90 16.75 4.71
N SER A 62 10.09 16.26 4.35
CA SER A 62 10.83 16.69 3.16
C SER A 62 10.07 16.36 1.89
N ASN A 63 9.45 15.17 1.81
CA ASN A 63 8.62 14.79 0.68
C ASN A 63 7.36 15.66 0.55
N TYR A 64 6.78 16.11 1.67
CA TYR A 64 5.70 17.12 1.64
C TYR A 64 6.16 18.53 1.25
N GLN A 65 7.46 18.81 1.12
CA GLN A 65 7.93 20.07 0.53
C GLN A 65 7.88 20.05 -1.01
N ILE A 66 7.68 18.88 -1.63
CA ILE A 66 7.45 18.75 -3.06
C ILE A 66 6.01 19.21 -3.33
N ASN A 67 5.85 20.36 -4.00
CA ASN A 67 4.54 20.98 -4.24
C ASN A 67 3.56 20.03 -4.95
N ALA A 68 4.07 19.21 -5.88
CA ALA A 68 3.27 18.21 -6.58
C ALA A 68 2.66 17.17 -5.62
N PHE A 69 3.32 16.84 -4.50
CA PHE A 69 2.80 15.89 -3.51
C PHE A 69 1.83 16.58 -2.55
N ALA A 70 2.20 17.75 -2.02
CA ALA A 70 1.39 18.49 -1.06
C ALA A 70 0.03 18.94 -1.61
N SER A 71 -0.06 19.19 -2.92
CA SER A 71 -1.29 19.64 -3.59
C SER A 71 -2.11 18.53 -4.24
N ASN A 72 -1.62 17.28 -4.25
CA ASN A 72 -2.31 16.18 -4.92
C ASN A 72 -3.49 15.65 -4.09
N GLN A 73 -4.68 15.61 -4.69
CA GLN A 73 -5.90 15.16 -4.00
C GLN A 73 -5.89 13.68 -3.57
N TYR A 74 -5.05 12.84 -4.19
CA TYR A 74 -4.92 11.41 -3.90
C TYR A 74 -3.77 11.10 -2.93
N ILE A 75 -2.99 12.10 -2.53
CA ILE A 75 -2.00 12.00 -1.45
C ILE A 75 -2.62 12.62 -0.20
N ARG A 76 -2.44 11.97 0.95
CA ARG A 76 -2.99 12.43 2.22
C ARG A 76 -2.40 13.79 2.58
N THR A 77 -3.27 14.74 2.93
CA THR A 77 -2.89 16.12 3.20
C THR A 77 -2.15 16.23 4.52
N MET A 78 -0.95 16.81 4.49
CA MET A 78 -0.28 17.35 5.67
C MET A 78 -0.75 18.79 5.88
N TYR A 79 -1.34 19.10 7.03
CA TYR A 79 -1.75 20.45 7.37
C TYR A 79 -0.55 21.32 7.72
N GLU A 80 0.29 20.86 8.64
CA GLU A 80 1.48 21.59 9.09
C GLU A 80 2.47 20.70 9.83
N ALA A 81 3.67 21.24 10.02
CA ALA A 81 4.71 20.73 10.90
C ALA A 81 4.84 21.62 12.14
N ILE A 82 5.02 21.02 13.31
CA ILE A 82 5.15 21.72 14.59
C ILE A 82 6.46 21.28 15.26
N GLY A 83 7.21 22.27 15.74
CA GLY A 83 8.54 22.06 16.34
C GLY A 83 9.66 22.02 15.30
N PRO A 84 10.93 22.04 15.75
CA PRO A 84 12.08 22.05 14.85
C PRO A 84 12.30 20.64 14.27
N ILE A 85 11.93 20.47 13.00
CA ILE A 85 12.03 19.20 12.26
C ILE A 85 13.46 18.64 12.25
N ASP A 86 14.47 19.52 12.18
CA ASP A 86 15.87 19.13 12.10
C ASP A 86 16.56 18.98 13.47
N SER A 87 15.85 19.23 14.58
CA SER A 87 16.42 19.14 15.92
C SER A 87 16.45 17.70 16.45
N THR A 88 17.51 17.38 17.18
CA THR A 88 17.64 16.15 17.98
C THR A 88 16.94 16.25 19.34
N ASP A 89 16.74 17.47 19.85
CA ASP A 89 16.44 17.70 21.27
C ASP A 89 14.94 17.75 21.55
N THR A 90 14.13 18.09 20.55
CA THR A 90 12.67 18.09 20.66
C THR A 90 12.06 17.12 19.66
N SER A 91 10.88 16.58 19.96
CA SER A 91 10.18 15.68 19.03
C SER A 91 9.37 16.51 18.06
N PRO A 92 9.70 16.53 16.75
CA PRO A 92 8.86 17.18 15.77
C PRO A 92 7.51 16.47 15.64
N HIS A 93 6.50 17.22 15.24
CA HIS A 93 5.16 16.72 14.99
C HIS A 93 4.72 17.06 13.57
N LEU A 94 4.24 16.08 12.84
CA LEU A 94 3.54 16.29 11.58
C LEU A 94 2.04 16.13 11.81
N VAL A 95 1.27 17.12 11.36
CA VAL A 95 -0.18 17.12 11.50
C VAL A 95 -0.80 16.85 10.13
N PHE A 96 -1.67 15.85 10.07
CA PHE A 96 -2.34 15.40 8.86
C PHE A 96 -3.85 15.52 8.98
N GLU A 97 -4.52 15.53 7.82
CA GLU A 97 -5.97 15.33 7.78
C GLU A 97 -6.37 14.00 8.42
N TYR A 98 -7.46 14.01 9.19
CA TYR A 98 -8.08 12.78 9.68
C TYR A 98 -8.89 12.12 8.58
N MET A 99 -8.79 10.80 8.47
CA MET A 99 -9.63 9.97 7.60
C MET A 99 -10.24 8.83 8.42
N ASP A 100 -11.46 8.44 8.05
CA ASP A 100 -12.33 7.63 8.91
C ASP A 100 -11.77 6.24 9.18
N THR A 101 -11.08 5.66 8.19
CA THR A 101 -10.48 4.33 8.29
C THR A 101 -9.25 4.15 7.39
N VAL A 102 -8.64 2.98 7.49
CA VAL A 102 -7.58 2.50 6.58
C VAL A 102 -8.04 1.21 5.91
N LEU A 103 -7.52 0.91 4.73
CA LEU A 103 -7.90 -0.29 3.97
C LEU A 103 -7.80 -1.56 4.82
N ARG A 104 -6.76 -1.68 5.66
CA ARG A 104 -6.60 -2.82 6.60
C ARG A 104 -7.81 -3.11 7.49
N LYS A 105 -8.64 -2.11 7.79
CA LYS A 105 -9.83 -2.26 8.65
C LYS A 105 -11.10 -2.60 7.86
N VAL A 106 -11.04 -2.64 6.53
CA VAL A 106 -12.20 -2.94 5.67
C VAL A 106 -12.31 -4.45 5.49
N PRO A 107 -13.44 -5.09 5.88
CA PRO A 107 -13.64 -6.52 5.65
C PRO A 107 -13.54 -6.91 4.17
N SER A 108 -12.94 -8.06 3.85
CA SER A 108 -12.70 -8.47 2.45
C SER A 108 -13.97 -8.70 1.64
N ASN A 109 -15.07 -9.14 2.27
CA ASN A 109 -16.36 -9.29 1.61
C ASN A 109 -16.88 -7.92 1.17
N LYS A 110 -16.89 -6.93 2.08
CA LYS A 110 -17.26 -5.55 1.75
C LYS A 110 -16.35 -4.94 0.68
N PHE A 111 -15.06 -5.28 0.69
CA PHE A 111 -14.14 -4.86 -0.36
C PHE A 111 -14.55 -5.43 -1.73
N ARG A 112 -14.88 -6.71 -1.83
CA ARG A 112 -15.28 -7.37 -3.09
C ARG A 112 -16.68 -6.98 -3.58
N ASP A 113 -17.62 -6.75 -2.67
CA ASP A 113 -19.04 -6.45 -2.98
C ASP A 113 -19.30 -4.99 -3.39
N THR A 114 -18.26 -4.20 -3.62
CA THR A 114 -18.37 -2.75 -3.87
C THR A 114 -17.41 -2.30 -4.97
N GLU A 115 -17.59 -1.06 -5.44
CA GLU A 115 -16.63 -0.39 -6.35
C GLU A 115 -15.33 0.06 -5.65
N LEU A 116 -15.18 -0.27 -4.36
CA LEU A 116 -14.05 0.14 -3.56
C LEU A 116 -12.69 -0.31 -4.14
N PRO A 117 -12.49 -1.53 -4.67
CA PRO A 117 -11.22 -1.94 -5.26
C PRO A 117 -10.86 -1.06 -6.46
N ARG A 118 -11.85 -0.69 -7.28
CA ARG A 118 -11.69 0.21 -8.42
C ARG A 118 -11.33 1.62 -7.97
N ASN A 119 -12.05 2.17 -6.99
CA ASN A 119 -11.79 3.51 -6.45
C ASN A 119 -10.41 3.61 -5.79
N ILE A 120 -10.00 2.56 -5.06
CA ILE A 120 -8.65 2.46 -4.49
C ILE A 120 -7.61 2.40 -5.60
N SER A 121 -7.83 1.55 -6.60
CA SER A 121 -6.91 1.44 -7.74
C SER A 121 -6.72 2.77 -8.45
N LYS A 122 -7.82 3.46 -8.79
CA LYS A 122 -7.80 4.81 -9.39
C LYS A 122 -6.99 5.79 -8.55
N SER A 123 -7.29 5.87 -7.26
CA SER A 123 -6.69 6.88 -6.37
C SER A 123 -5.21 6.61 -6.14
N VAL A 124 -4.85 5.36 -5.84
CA VAL A 124 -3.45 4.99 -5.57
C VAL A 124 -2.61 5.11 -6.85
N LEU A 125 -3.09 4.65 -8.01
CA LEU A 125 -2.36 4.81 -9.27
C LEU A 125 -2.21 6.29 -9.66
N SER A 126 -3.21 7.14 -9.40
CA SER A 126 -3.11 8.58 -9.65
C SER A 126 -2.08 9.26 -8.73
N ALA A 127 -1.96 8.83 -7.47
CA ALA A 127 -0.90 9.28 -6.59
C ALA A 127 0.49 8.86 -7.11
N LEU A 128 0.63 7.61 -7.57
CA LEU A 128 1.88 7.08 -8.11
C LEU A 128 2.27 7.76 -9.44
N GLU A 129 1.31 8.15 -10.28
CA GLU A 129 1.60 8.91 -11.51
C GLU A 129 2.30 10.24 -11.19
N VAL A 130 1.87 10.93 -10.13
CA VAL A 130 2.54 12.16 -9.70
C VAL A 130 3.92 11.87 -9.11
N MET A 131 4.10 10.79 -8.35
CA MET A 131 5.42 10.39 -7.85
C MET A 131 6.39 10.08 -9.00
N ARG A 132 5.92 9.36 -10.03
CA ARG A 132 6.68 9.12 -11.26
C ARG A 132 7.16 10.40 -11.92
N SER A 133 6.29 11.40 -12.02
CA SER A 133 6.63 12.70 -12.63
C SER A 133 7.73 13.46 -11.87
N GLN A 134 7.97 13.10 -10.61
CA GLN A 134 9.00 13.68 -9.75
C GLN A 134 10.22 12.76 -9.59
N GLU A 135 10.30 11.65 -10.35
CA GLU A 135 11.36 10.62 -10.22
C GLU A 135 11.46 10.04 -8.80
N MET A 136 10.30 9.87 -8.14
CA MET A 136 10.20 9.31 -6.80
C MET A 136 9.35 8.04 -6.81
N VAL A 137 9.67 7.14 -5.89
CA VAL A 137 8.93 5.90 -5.62
C VAL A 137 8.44 5.90 -4.18
N HIS A 138 7.24 5.40 -3.95
CA HIS A 138 6.62 5.29 -2.63
C HIS A 138 7.30 4.24 -1.76
N THR A 139 7.61 3.08 -2.34
CA THR A 139 8.30 1.94 -1.72
C THR A 139 7.53 1.22 -0.61
N ASP A 140 6.42 1.77 -0.10
CA ASP A 140 5.60 1.10 0.93
C ASP A 140 4.09 1.15 0.62
N VAL A 141 3.71 0.90 -0.63
CA VAL A 141 2.28 0.80 -1.00
C VAL A 141 1.70 -0.47 -0.41
N ASN A 142 0.83 -0.33 0.60
CA ASN A 142 0.15 -1.45 1.24
C ASN A 142 -1.14 -1.00 1.96
N ILE A 143 -1.90 -1.97 2.46
CA ILE A 143 -3.21 -1.78 3.13
C ILE A 143 -3.20 -0.86 4.37
N ASN A 144 -2.03 -0.61 4.98
CA ASN A 144 -1.90 0.29 6.14
C ASN A 144 -1.78 1.76 5.75
N ASN A 145 -1.41 2.02 4.49
CA ASN A 145 -1.08 3.34 3.98
C ASN A 145 -2.13 3.88 2.99
N VAL A 146 -3.20 3.13 2.74
CA VAL A 146 -4.39 3.57 2.00
C VAL A 146 -5.48 3.97 2.99
N PHE A 147 -5.78 5.27 3.03
CA PHE A 147 -6.76 5.88 3.93
C PHE A 147 -8.07 6.13 3.21
N ILE A 148 -9.20 5.93 3.91
CA ILE A 148 -10.53 6.01 3.32
C ILE A 148 -11.46 6.81 4.23
N SER A 149 -12.19 7.76 3.66
CA SER A 149 -13.30 8.47 4.30
C SER A 149 -14.58 8.25 3.52
N ASN A 150 -15.73 8.33 4.21
CA ASN A 150 -17.05 8.10 3.63
C ASN A 150 -17.20 6.71 2.98
N LEU A 151 -16.62 5.66 3.59
CA LEU A 151 -16.63 4.28 3.07
C LEU A 151 -18.04 3.73 2.73
N GLY A 152 -19.08 4.21 3.42
CA GLY A 152 -20.46 3.79 3.19
C GLY A 152 -21.29 4.73 2.31
N GLY A 153 -20.71 5.83 1.83
CA GLY A 153 -21.39 6.77 0.94
C GLY A 153 -21.10 6.49 -0.54
N ASP A 154 -21.78 7.23 -1.42
CA ASP A 154 -21.70 7.05 -2.88
C ASP A 154 -20.34 7.44 -3.47
N SER A 155 -19.51 8.16 -2.71
CA SER A 155 -18.21 8.67 -3.16
C SER A 155 -17.18 8.59 -2.04
N PRO A 156 -16.64 7.39 -1.76
CA PRO A 156 -15.57 7.24 -0.79
C PRO A 156 -14.32 7.99 -1.26
N VAL A 157 -13.73 8.79 -0.38
CA VAL A 157 -12.49 9.50 -0.65
C VAL A 157 -11.33 8.58 -0.26
N VAL A 158 -10.45 8.27 -1.20
CA VAL A 158 -9.28 7.42 -0.98
C VAL A 158 -8.01 8.22 -1.18
N LYS A 159 -7.07 8.11 -0.23
CA LYS A 159 -5.75 8.76 -0.33
C LYS A 159 -4.63 7.83 0.10
N LEU A 160 -3.52 7.87 -0.63
CA LEU A 160 -2.25 7.25 -0.25
C LEU A 160 -1.52 8.14 0.75
N GLY A 161 -0.98 7.58 1.82
CA GLY A 161 -0.20 8.31 2.81
C GLY A 161 1.06 7.57 3.25
N ASP A 162 1.72 8.12 4.27
CA ASP A 162 3.03 7.68 4.78
C ASP A 162 4.17 7.84 3.77
N LEU A 163 4.58 9.09 3.56
CA LEU A 163 5.69 9.40 2.65
C LEU A 163 7.07 9.27 3.33
N GLY A 164 7.14 8.61 4.51
CA GLY A 164 8.38 8.44 5.26
C GLY A 164 9.38 7.47 4.63
N MET A 165 8.92 6.62 3.70
CA MET A 165 9.74 5.66 2.97
C MET A 165 9.99 6.06 1.51
N VAL A 166 9.34 7.13 1.03
CA VAL A 166 9.49 7.61 -0.35
C VAL A 166 10.94 8.01 -0.63
N LEU A 167 11.49 7.53 -1.74
CA LEU A 167 12.89 7.68 -2.17
C LEU A 167 12.96 7.98 -3.67
N ARG A 168 14.17 8.30 -4.17
CA ARG A 168 14.42 8.44 -5.60
C ARG A 168 14.21 7.10 -6.32
N ASP A 169 13.61 7.18 -7.49
CA ASP A 169 13.47 6.05 -8.41
C ASP A 169 14.84 5.44 -8.73
N GLY A 170 14.91 4.11 -8.75
CA GLY A 170 16.12 3.34 -9.03
C GLY A 170 17.02 3.07 -7.81
N PHE A 171 16.63 3.49 -6.60
CA PHE A 171 17.40 3.20 -5.39
C PHE A 171 17.59 1.69 -5.19
N ASN A 172 18.85 1.25 -5.02
CA ASN A 172 19.24 -0.17 -5.02
C ASN A 172 20.25 -0.56 -3.91
N GLU A 173 20.53 0.29 -2.92
CA GLU A 173 21.49 -0.05 -1.86
C GLU A 173 20.99 -1.15 -0.91
N GLN A 174 19.67 -1.39 -0.89
CA GLN A 174 19.02 -2.46 -0.15
C GLN A 174 17.69 -2.83 -0.80
N ARG A 175 17.20 -4.05 -0.54
CA ARG A 175 15.84 -4.45 -0.94
C ARG A 175 14.79 -3.64 -0.19
N LEU A 176 14.18 -2.69 -0.88
CA LEU A 176 13.04 -1.90 -0.40
C LEU A 176 11.74 -2.71 -0.39
N GLN A 177 10.63 -2.09 0.01
CA GLN A 177 9.30 -2.72 0.14
C GLN A 177 9.19 -3.76 1.24
N SER A 178 7.99 -3.93 1.77
CA SER A 178 7.69 -5.02 2.70
C SER A 178 7.78 -6.37 2.00
N LEU A 179 8.09 -7.44 2.75
CA LEU A 179 8.26 -8.78 2.17
C LEU A 179 7.09 -9.21 1.26
N PRO A 180 5.80 -9.01 1.63
CA PRO A 180 4.70 -9.43 0.76
C PRO A 180 4.60 -8.60 -0.52
N SER A 181 4.83 -7.28 -0.45
CA SER A 181 4.64 -6.34 -1.56
C SER A 181 5.85 -6.20 -2.47
N ARG A 182 6.98 -6.84 -2.13
CA ARG A 182 8.24 -6.65 -2.85
C ARG A 182 8.19 -7.21 -4.27
N ALA A 183 8.58 -6.38 -5.22
CA ALA A 183 8.54 -6.68 -6.65
C ALA A 183 9.66 -7.66 -7.06
N PRO A 184 9.48 -8.45 -8.14
CA PRO A 184 10.47 -9.38 -8.64
C PRO A 184 11.87 -8.78 -8.82
N GLU A 185 11.96 -7.61 -9.46
CA GLU A 185 13.22 -6.92 -9.73
C GLU A 185 13.93 -6.49 -8.45
N VAL A 186 13.18 -6.10 -7.41
CA VAL A 186 13.72 -5.75 -6.10
C VAL A 186 14.19 -7.02 -5.37
N TRP A 187 13.48 -8.14 -5.48
CA TRP A 187 13.99 -9.43 -5.01
C TRP A 187 15.30 -9.82 -5.72
N GLN A 188 15.40 -9.59 -7.01
CA GLN A 188 16.61 -9.89 -7.77
C GLN A 188 17.81 -9.00 -7.43
N GLY A 189 17.61 -7.93 -6.64
CA GLY A 189 18.68 -7.00 -6.26
C GLY A 189 18.83 -5.80 -7.19
N HIS A 190 17.89 -5.63 -8.13
CA HIS A 190 17.81 -4.40 -8.91
C HIS A 190 17.15 -3.29 -8.07
N GLY A 191 17.16 -2.07 -8.62
CA GLY A 191 16.54 -0.92 -7.96
C GLY A 191 15.03 -1.06 -7.76
N CYS A 192 14.49 -0.24 -6.86
CA CYS A 192 13.06 -0.03 -6.74
C CYS A 192 12.65 1.10 -7.67
N PHE A 193 11.75 0.81 -8.60
CA PHE A 193 11.30 1.73 -9.65
C PHE A 193 9.80 2.01 -9.52
N HIS A 194 9.29 2.95 -10.32
CA HIS A 194 7.85 3.18 -10.45
C HIS A 194 7.07 1.89 -10.73
N SER A 195 7.62 1.00 -11.58
CA SER A 195 7.01 -0.29 -11.87
C SER A 195 6.93 -1.19 -10.63
N SER A 196 7.84 -1.07 -9.67
CA SER A 196 7.82 -1.79 -8.38
C SER A 196 6.66 -1.32 -7.49
N ASP A 197 6.31 -0.02 -7.51
CA ASP A 197 5.12 0.47 -6.80
C ASP A 197 3.82 0.00 -7.46
N VAL A 198 3.76 -0.05 -8.79
CA VAL A 198 2.60 -0.62 -9.50
C VAL A 198 2.41 -2.10 -9.15
N TRP A 199 3.51 -2.85 -9.03
CA TRP A 199 3.48 -4.22 -8.52
C TRP A 199 2.89 -4.29 -7.11
N SER A 200 3.32 -3.39 -6.20
CA SER A 200 2.78 -3.32 -4.83
C SER A 200 1.27 -3.05 -4.80
N VAL A 201 0.73 -2.27 -5.75
CA VAL A 201 -0.73 -2.11 -5.92
C VAL A 201 -1.39 -3.45 -6.26
N GLY A 202 -0.83 -4.19 -7.23
CA GLY A 202 -1.31 -5.53 -7.59
C GLY A 202 -1.33 -6.50 -6.41
N VAL A 203 -0.25 -6.55 -5.62
CA VAL A 203 -0.17 -7.38 -4.42
C VAL A 203 -1.21 -6.97 -3.39
N MET A 204 -1.34 -5.66 -3.14
CA MET A 204 -2.31 -5.12 -2.18
C MET A 204 -3.74 -5.53 -2.54
N LEU A 205 -4.12 -5.39 -3.82
CA LEU A 205 -5.44 -5.80 -4.31
C LEU A 205 -5.63 -7.31 -4.20
N ALA A 206 -4.63 -8.11 -4.59
CA ALA A 206 -4.70 -9.56 -4.53
C ALA A 206 -4.88 -10.09 -3.10
N GLN A 207 -4.07 -9.61 -2.14
CA GLN A 207 -4.17 -10.01 -0.75
C GLN A 207 -5.52 -9.62 -0.14
N TRP A 208 -6.01 -8.42 -0.44
CA TRP A 208 -7.26 -7.93 0.14
C TRP A 208 -8.50 -8.56 -0.48
N ALA A 209 -8.47 -8.84 -1.79
CA ALA A 209 -9.53 -9.57 -2.48
C ALA A 209 -9.60 -11.03 -2.00
N ALA A 210 -8.45 -11.71 -1.90
CA ALA A 210 -8.43 -13.12 -1.54
C ALA A 210 -8.65 -13.37 -0.04
N TRP A 211 -8.32 -12.40 0.82
CA TRP A 211 -8.25 -12.57 2.28
C TRP A 211 -7.42 -13.79 2.70
N LYS A 212 -6.38 -14.09 1.92
CA LYS A 212 -5.44 -15.18 2.12
C LYS A 212 -4.04 -14.61 2.12
N ASN A 213 -3.13 -15.24 2.87
CA ASN A 213 -1.71 -14.92 2.83
C ASN A 213 -1.08 -15.49 1.55
N VAL A 214 -1.52 -15.01 0.38
CA VAL A 214 -1.00 -15.47 -0.93
C VAL A 214 0.46 -15.07 -1.08
N PHE A 215 0.81 -13.86 -0.65
CA PHE A 215 2.17 -13.33 -0.65
C PHE A 215 2.74 -13.25 0.77
N GLY A 216 4.06 -13.16 0.87
CA GLY A 216 4.77 -13.03 2.15
C GLY A 216 5.05 -14.36 2.84
N ALA A 217 5.45 -14.26 4.10
CA ALA A 217 6.06 -15.35 4.87
C ALA A 217 5.30 -15.69 6.18
N SER A 218 4.08 -15.20 6.35
CA SER A 218 3.30 -15.37 7.59
C SER A 218 2.80 -16.80 7.83
N ASP A 219 2.73 -17.62 6.78
CA ASP A 219 2.30 -19.01 6.76
C ASP A 219 3.49 -20.00 6.73
N LYS A 220 4.71 -19.54 7.02
CA LYS A 220 5.91 -20.38 7.05
C LYS A 220 5.81 -21.49 8.07
N ILE A 221 6.18 -22.69 7.64
CA ILE A 221 6.30 -23.88 8.49
C ILE A 221 7.75 -24.18 8.89
N ILE A 222 8.72 -23.51 8.27
CA ILE A 222 10.15 -23.63 8.57
C ILE A 222 10.65 -22.40 9.34
N GLU A 223 11.61 -22.60 10.23
CA GLU A 223 12.29 -21.52 10.96
C GLU A 223 13.34 -20.83 10.06
N GLY A 224 13.53 -19.51 10.22
CA GLY A 224 14.49 -18.73 9.43
C GLY A 224 14.08 -18.50 7.96
N TYR A 225 14.91 -17.81 7.18
CA TYR A 225 14.76 -17.66 5.72
C TYR A 225 13.41 -17.11 5.20
N PRO A 226 12.85 -16.02 5.76
CA PRO A 226 11.60 -15.45 5.27
C PRO A 226 11.70 -14.95 3.82
N GLU A 227 12.86 -14.46 3.38
CA GLU A 227 13.13 -13.99 2.02
C GLU A 227 13.00 -15.12 1.00
N ALA A 228 13.76 -16.21 1.17
CA ALA A 228 13.71 -17.36 0.27
C ALA A 228 12.30 -17.96 0.18
N TYR A 229 11.56 -18.02 1.29
CA TYR A 229 10.17 -18.48 1.28
C TYR A 229 9.25 -17.54 0.48
N CYS A 230 9.42 -16.22 0.60
CA CYS A 230 8.67 -15.25 -0.21
C CYS A 230 8.97 -15.41 -1.70
N ILE A 231 10.25 -15.59 -2.07
CA ILE A 231 10.68 -15.80 -3.45
C ILE A 231 10.08 -17.11 -4.00
N ALA A 232 10.10 -18.19 -3.22
CA ALA A 232 9.52 -19.47 -3.63
C ALA A 232 8.00 -19.37 -3.88
N LYS A 233 7.26 -18.67 -3.00
CA LYS A 233 5.84 -18.38 -3.20
C LYS A 233 5.62 -17.54 -4.45
N LEU A 234 6.44 -16.53 -4.67
CA LEU A 234 6.36 -15.70 -5.86
C LEU A 234 6.57 -16.54 -7.13
N MET A 235 7.56 -17.44 -7.15
CA MET A 235 7.80 -18.35 -8.27
C MET A 235 6.63 -19.31 -8.53
N ALA A 236 5.98 -19.81 -7.49
CA ALA A 236 4.77 -20.62 -7.62
C ALA A 236 3.62 -19.81 -8.28
N LEU A 237 3.39 -18.59 -7.80
CA LEU A 237 2.28 -17.73 -8.22
C LEU A 237 2.39 -17.25 -9.67
N ILE A 238 3.55 -16.73 -10.06
CA ILE A 238 3.74 -16.03 -11.34
C ILE A 238 4.72 -16.72 -12.30
N GLY A 239 5.36 -17.81 -11.88
CA GLY A 239 6.36 -18.52 -12.67
C GLY A 239 7.80 -18.13 -12.36
N PRO A 240 8.78 -18.72 -13.07
CA PRO A 240 10.19 -18.48 -12.83
C PRO A 240 10.56 -17.00 -12.89
N LEU A 241 11.44 -16.58 -11.99
CA LEU A 241 12.02 -15.24 -11.99
C LEU A 241 13.36 -15.27 -12.74
N GLY A 242 13.81 -14.11 -13.22
CA GLY A 242 15.16 -14.00 -13.78
C GLY A 242 16.25 -14.14 -12.70
N ALA A 243 17.50 -14.22 -13.11
CA ALA A 243 18.62 -14.36 -12.19
C ALA A 243 18.76 -13.14 -11.23
N PRO A 244 19.06 -13.37 -9.95
CA PRO A 244 19.41 -12.29 -9.02
C PRO A 244 20.87 -11.85 -9.21
N THR A 245 21.23 -10.72 -8.63
CA THR A 245 22.63 -10.34 -8.39
C THR A 245 23.30 -11.32 -7.41
N ASP A 246 24.63 -11.45 -7.47
CA ASP A 246 25.42 -12.35 -6.61
C ASP A 246 25.10 -12.22 -5.11
N GLN A 247 24.86 -11.00 -4.63
CA GLN A 247 24.50 -10.73 -3.22
C GLN A 247 23.28 -11.55 -2.75
N TYR A 248 22.37 -11.86 -3.66
CA TYR A 248 21.05 -12.42 -3.38
C TYR A 248 20.83 -13.80 -3.98
N ALA A 249 21.82 -14.35 -4.69
CA ALA A 249 21.79 -15.70 -5.23
C ALA A 249 21.44 -16.79 -4.19
N PRO A 250 21.98 -16.76 -2.95
CA PRO A 250 21.67 -17.79 -1.95
C PRO A 250 20.17 -17.88 -1.59
N ASP A 251 19.46 -16.75 -1.57
CA ASP A 251 18.01 -16.74 -1.31
C ASP A 251 17.22 -17.43 -2.42
N PHE A 252 17.67 -17.28 -3.68
CA PHE A 252 17.00 -17.87 -4.85
C PHE A 252 17.29 -19.36 -4.95
N GLU A 253 18.53 -19.78 -4.69
CA GLU A 253 18.89 -21.21 -4.63
C GLU A 253 18.06 -21.94 -3.57
N LEU A 254 17.93 -21.35 -2.38
CA LEU A 254 17.08 -21.89 -1.32
C LEU A 254 15.60 -21.85 -1.73
N ALA A 255 15.13 -20.79 -2.38
CA ALA A 255 13.75 -20.68 -2.84
C ALA A 255 13.37 -21.82 -3.82
N GLU A 256 14.25 -22.16 -4.76
CA GLU A 256 14.04 -23.29 -5.68
C GLU A 256 13.93 -24.63 -4.93
N GLN A 257 14.80 -24.83 -3.94
CA GLN A 257 14.74 -26.01 -3.07
C GLN A 257 13.41 -26.07 -2.32
N LEU A 258 12.99 -24.96 -1.69
CA LEU A 258 11.72 -24.88 -0.96
C LEU A 258 10.51 -25.13 -1.87
N LEU A 259 10.53 -24.63 -3.11
CA LEU A 259 9.46 -24.84 -4.08
C LEU A 259 9.32 -26.32 -4.49
N SER A 260 10.44 -27.05 -4.53
CA SER A 260 10.48 -28.48 -4.84
C SER A 260 10.22 -29.39 -3.63
N MET A 261 10.35 -28.86 -2.41
CA MET A 261 10.31 -29.64 -1.18
C MET A 261 8.88 -30.12 -0.86
N ASP A 262 8.76 -31.43 -0.66
CA ASP A 262 7.52 -32.14 -0.33
C ASP A 262 7.77 -33.12 0.83
N PHE A 263 6.99 -32.98 1.90
CA PHE A 263 7.07 -33.82 3.09
C PHE A 263 6.16 -35.07 3.01
N GLY A 264 5.69 -35.42 1.83
CA GLY A 264 4.90 -36.61 1.56
C GLY A 264 3.40 -36.43 1.85
N PRO A 265 2.61 -37.51 1.82
CA PRO A 265 1.14 -37.44 1.78
C PRO A 265 0.49 -36.71 2.97
N GLU A 266 1.12 -36.72 4.14
CA GLU A 266 0.57 -36.15 5.38
C GLU A 266 0.72 -34.63 5.43
N PHE A 267 1.86 -34.10 4.98
CA PHE A 267 2.24 -32.69 5.15
C PHE A 267 2.26 -31.90 3.82
N GLY A 268 2.46 -32.61 2.70
CA GLY A 268 2.53 -32.08 1.35
C GLY A 268 3.71 -31.13 1.10
N LYS A 269 3.56 -30.29 0.08
CA LYS A 269 4.55 -29.28 -0.29
C LYS A 269 4.74 -28.22 0.79
N VAL A 270 5.98 -27.76 0.94
CA VAL A 270 6.31 -26.62 1.80
C VAL A 270 5.62 -25.34 1.31
N ILE A 271 5.68 -25.10 0.00
CA ILE A 271 4.98 -24.00 -0.65
C ILE A 271 3.58 -24.48 -1.08
N LYS A 272 2.56 -23.96 -0.40
CA LYS A 272 1.17 -24.41 -0.56
C LYS A 272 0.33 -23.59 -1.54
N VAL A 273 0.87 -22.47 -2.03
CA VAL A 273 0.17 -21.62 -3.01
C VAL A 273 0.31 -22.18 -4.42
N GLY A 274 -0.78 -22.09 -5.20
CA GLY A 274 -0.82 -22.43 -6.61
C GLY A 274 -0.50 -21.26 -7.54
N ARG A 275 -1.07 -21.27 -8.75
CA ARG A 275 -0.98 -20.13 -9.67
C ARG A 275 -1.85 -18.98 -9.17
N LEU A 276 -1.39 -17.75 -9.40
CA LEU A 276 -2.06 -16.55 -8.90
C LEU A 276 -3.54 -16.47 -9.31
N ARG A 277 -3.86 -16.76 -10.58
CA ARG A 277 -5.23 -16.72 -11.07
C ARG A 277 -6.13 -17.71 -10.31
N ASP A 278 -5.65 -18.94 -10.12
CA ASP A 278 -6.39 -19.99 -9.42
C ASP A 278 -6.61 -19.61 -7.94
N GLU A 279 -5.60 -19.05 -7.29
CA GLU A 279 -5.72 -18.57 -5.90
C GLU A 279 -6.80 -17.50 -5.76
N LEU A 280 -6.85 -16.53 -6.69
CA LEU A 280 -7.87 -15.46 -6.69
C LEU A 280 -9.27 -15.99 -7.01
N GLN A 281 -9.39 -16.92 -7.98
CA GLN A 281 -10.68 -17.50 -8.39
C GLN A 281 -11.21 -18.55 -7.41
N SER A 282 -10.35 -19.14 -6.56
CA SER A 282 -10.75 -20.10 -5.52
C SER A 282 -11.57 -19.48 -4.38
N VAL A 283 -11.58 -18.14 -4.28
CA VAL A 283 -12.23 -17.42 -3.20
C VAL A 283 -13.73 -17.48 -3.42
N ALA A 284 -14.45 -18.12 -2.50
CA ALA A 284 -15.91 -18.17 -2.51
C ALA A 284 -16.51 -17.07 -1.61
N ASN A 285 -17.73 -16.64 -1.94
CA ASN A 285 -18.64 -15.84 -1.10
C ASN A 285 -18.05 -14.53 -0.52
N PRO A 286 -18.18 -13.41 -1.25
CA PRO A 286 -18.46 -13.30 -2.68
C PRO A 286 -17.26 -13.75 -3.55
N PRO A 287 -17.43 -14.28 -4.77
CA PRO A 287 -16.28 -14.51 -5.64
C PRO A 287 -15.52 -13.20 -5.94
N VAL A 288 -14.22 -13.29 -6.24
CA VAL A 288 -13.48 -12.13 -6.79
C VAL A 288 -13.95 -11.92 -8.23
N PRO A 289 -14.46 -10.73 -8.61
CA PRO A 289 -14.91 -10.48 -9.97
C PRO A 289 -13.80 -10.72 -11.00
N THR A 290 -14.14 -11.35 -12.13
CA THR A 290 -13.17 -11.73 -13.17
C THR A 290 -12.38 -10.52 -13.69
N GLU A 291 -13.04 -9.38 -13.86
CA GLU A 291 -12.43 -8.14 -14.34
C GLU A 291 -11.40 -7.59 -13.35
N LEU A 292 -11.65 -7.77 -12.05
CA LEU A 292 -10.68 -7.44 -10.99
C LEU A 292 -9.51 -8.43 -10.99
N VAL A 293 -9.76 -9.73 -11.19
CA VAL A 293 -8.69 -10.74 -11.34
C VAL A 293 -7.78 -10.40 -12.52
N ASP A 294 -8.37 -10.08 -13.68
CA ASP A 294 -7.62 -9.72 -14.89
C ASP A 294 -6.79 -8.45 -14.68
N PHE A 295 -7.37 -7.44 -14.03
CA PHE A 295 -6.64 -6.22 -13.68
C PHE A 295 -5.49 -6.49 -12.70
N ILE A 296 -5.70 -7.30 -11.67
CA ILE A 296 -4.65 -7.68 -10.72
C ILE A 296 -3.50 -8.39 -11.45
N ILE A 297 -3.81 -9.34 -12.33
CA ILE A 297 -2.80 -10.07 -13.11
C ILE A 297 -2.03 -9.12 -14.05
N TYR A 298 -2.73 -8.16 -14.66
CA TYR A 298 -2.11 -7.14 -15.50
C TYR A 298 -1.08 -6.31 -14.72
N LEU A 299 -1.40 -5.86 -13.49
CA LEU A 299 -0.46 -5.16 -12.62
C LEU A 299 0.71 -6.05 -12.15
N LEU A 300 0.46 -7.34 -11.97
CA LEU A 300 1.43 -8.35 -11.53
C LEU A 300 2.20 -9.02 -12.68
N THR A 301 2.45 -8.26 -13.75
CA THR A 301 3.37 -8.67 -14.81
C THR A 301 4.80 -8.73 -14.25
N ALA A 302 5.42 -9.91 -14.32
CA ALA A 302 6.72 -10.18 -13.68
C ALA A 302 7.86 -9.30 -14.23
N ASP A 303 7.98 -9.23 -15.55
CA ASP A 303 8.96 -8.41 -16.26
C ASP A 303 8.63 -6.92 -16.05
N PRO A 304 9.49 -6.14 -15.36
CA PRO A 304 9.23 -4.74 -15.05
C PRO A 304 9.15 -3.85 -16.28
N ASP A 305 9.77 -4.21 -17.40
CA ASP A 305 9.74 -3.43 -18.64
C ASP A 305 8.45 -3.63 -19.42
N ARG A 306 7.78 -4.78 -19.20
CA ARG A 306 6.46 -5.10 -19.77
C ARG A 306 5.31 -4.77 -18.82
N ARG A 307 5.62 -4.54 -17.54
CA ARG A 307 4.62 -4.19 -16.53
C ARG A 307 4.02 -2.82 -16.86
N PRO A 308 2.70 -2.67 -16.77
CA PRO A 308 2.09 -1.37 -17.01
C PRO A 308 2.63 -0.34 -16.03
N ASN A 309 2.85 0.88 -16.51
CA ASN A 309 3.03 1.99 -15.59
C ASN A 309 1.66 2.47 -15.06
N ALA A 310 1.67 3.45 -14.15
CA ALA A 310 0.44 3.91 -13.51
C ALA A 310 -0.54 4.55 -14.51
N CYS A 311 -0.03 5.26 -15.51
CA CYS A 311 -0.82 5.89 -16.55
C CYS A 311 -1.52 4.83 -17.43
N ASP A 312 -0.82 3.76 -17.80
CA ASP A 312 -1.38 2.65 -18.57
C ASP A 312 -2.41 1.87 -17.75
N ALA A 313 -2.12 1.64 -16.47
CA ALA A 313 -3.05 1.01 -15.53
C ALA A 313 -4.34 1.82 -15.34
N LEU A 314 -4.24 3.16 -15.29
CA LEU A 314 -5.40 4.03 -15.22
C LEU A 314 -6.27 3.96 -16.47
N ARG A 315 -5.72 3.64 -17.65
CA ARG A 315 -6.47 3.46 -18.90
C ARG A 315 -7.08 2.07 -19.07
N HIS A 316 -6.79 1.12 -18.18
CA HIS A 316 -7.29 -0.24 -18.28
C HIS A 316 -8.84 -0.26 -18.25
N PRO A 317 -9.52 -1.16 -18.99
CA PRO A 317 -10.99 -1.24 -19.02
C PRO A 317 -11.64 -1.38 -17.63
N TYR A 318 -11.03 -2.17 -16.74
CA TYR A 318 -11.44 -2.27 -15.33
C TYR A 318 -11.39 -0.93 -14.59
N ILE A 319 -10.61 0.04 -15.01
CA ILE A 319 -10.63 1.38 -14.40
C ILE A 319 -11.66 2.26 -15.11
N GLN A 320 -11.74 2.18 -16.44
CA GLN A 320 -12.55 3.08 -17.27
C GLN A 320 -14.05 2.79 -17.25
N SER A 321 -14.49 1.54 -17.06
CA SER A 321 -15.93 1.24 -17.11
C SER A 321 -16.68 1.91 -15.95
N SER A 322 -17.59 2.84 -16.26
CA SER A 322 -18.59 3.39 -15.34
C SER A 322 -19.77 2.43 -15.20
N GLN A 323 -20.42 2.39 -14.04
CA GLN A 323 -21.62 1.57 -13.78
C GLN A 323 -22.86 1.95 -14.63
N SER A 324 -22.75 2.84 -15.62
CA SER A 324 -23.87 3.28 -16.47
C SER A 324 -24.37 2.22 -17.45
N ASP A 325 -23.60 1.16 -17.70
CA ASP A 325 -23.88 0.25 -18.83
C ASP A 325 -24.61 -1.04 -18.43
N THR A 326 -24.90 -1.24 -17.14
CA THR A 326 -25.61 -2.43 -16.63
C THR A 326 -27.09 -2.23 -16.31
N ASP A 327 -27.62 -0.99 -16.29
CA ASP A 327 -29.01 -0.71 -15.91
C ASP A 327 -29.99 -0.48 -17.08
N ASN A 328 -29.53 -0.45 -18.34
CA ASN A 328 -30.40 -0.20 -19.51
C ASN A 328 -30.83 -1.47 -20.28
N GLY A 329 -30.70 -2.67 -19.69
CA GLY A 329 -30.96 -3.94 -20.37
C GLY A 329 -32.39 -4.52 -20.28
N THR A 330 -33.28 -3.97 -19.44
CA THR A 330 -34.53 -4.67 -19.10
C THR A 330 -35.77 -3.77 -19.08
N MET A 331 -36.10 -3.12 -20.20
CA MET A 331 -37.51 -2.81 -20.54
C MET A 331 -37.62 -2.54 -22.04
N GLN A 332 -38.01 -3.55 -22.82
CA GLN A 332 -38.96 -3.41 -23.94
C GLN A 332 -39.26 -4.80 -24.51
N GLY A 333 -40.50 -5.25 -24.30
CA GLY A 333 -40.98 -6.54 -24.77
C GLY A 333 -42.43 -6.80 -24.38
N THR A 334 -43.32 -5.83 -24.61
CA THR A 334 -44.75 -6.11 -24.72
C THR A 334 -45.24 -5.58 -26.05
N SER A 335 -45.57 -6.49 -26.95
CA SER A 335 -46.49 -6.31 -28.05
C SER A 335 -47.30 -7.58 -28.18
#